data_AF-A0A7L3RYR6-F1
#
_entry.id   AF-A0A7L3RYR6-F1
#
_cell.length_a   1.000
_cell.length_b   1.000
_cell.length_c   1.000
_cell.angle_alpha   90.00
_cell.angle_beta   90.00
_cell.angle_gamma   90.00
#
_symmetry.space_group_name_H-M   'P 1'
#
loop_
_entity.id
_entity.type
_entity.pdbx_description
1 polymer ?
#
loop_
_entity_poly.entity_id
_entity_poly.type
_entity_poly.pdbx_seq_one_letter_code
_entity_poly.pdbx_strand_id
1 'polypeptide(L)' 'MKVLYLLFSLLFLALQVSPGLSSPQRDLFFCRQGSCHFGRCPPFLTKVGRCFGFRTCCK' A
#
# COMPACT_ATOMS: atom_id res chain seq x y z
N MET A 1 -22.09 -27.30 -15.41
CA MET A 1 -20.72 -26.89 -15.83
C MET A 1 -20.50 -25.36 -15.86
N LYS A 2 -21.47 -24.52 -16.25
CA LYS A 2 -21.24 -23.06 -16.42
C LYS A 2 -21.26 -22.22 -15.13
N VAL A 3 -21.96 -22.68 -14.10
CA VAL A 3 -22.12 -21.96 -12.82
C VAL A 3 -20.82 -21.85 -12.03
N LEU A 4 -19.95 -22.87 -12.08
CA LEU A 4 -18.67 -22.86 -11.35
C LEU A 4 -17.74 -21.75 -11.86
N TYR A 5 -17.74 -21.49 -13.17
CA TYR A 5 -16.97 -20.42 -13.79
C TYR A 5 -17.48 -19.02 -13.44
N LEU A 6 -18.79 -18.85 -13.29
CA LEU A 6 -19.39 -17.58 -12.85
C LEU A 6 -19.00 -17.26 -11.41
N LEU A 7 -19.06 -18.25 -10.53
CA LEU A 7 -18.62 -18.12 -9.12
C LEU A 7 -17.14 -17.76 -9.03
N PHE A 8 -16.29 -18.43 -9.80
CA PHE A 8 -14.85 -18.13 -9.82
C PHE A 8 -14.56 -16.70 -10.32
N SER A 9 -15.26 -16.26 -11.37
CA SER A 9 -15.13 -14.90 -11.92
C SER A 9 -15.53 -13.83 -10.89
N LEU A 10 -16.63 -14.05 -10.16
CA LEU A 10 -17.08 -13.17 -9.09
C LEU A 10 -16.11 -13.14 -7.91
N LEU A 11 -15.52 -14.30 -7.57
CA LEU A 11 -14.52 -14.40 -6.50
C LEU A 11 -13.27 -13.58 -6.82
N PHE A 12 -12.75 -13.69 -8.05
CA PHE A 12 -11.58 -12.91 -8.51
C PHE A 12 -11.87 -11.42 -8.60
N LEU A 13 -13.09 -11.04 -8.99
CA LEU A 13 -13.51 -9.65 -9.00
C LEU A 13 -13.56 -9.11 -7.56
N ALA A 14 -14.14 -9.84 -6.61
CA ALA A 14 -14.17 -9.45 -5.20
C ALA A 14 -12.78 -9.39 -4.55
N LEU A 15 -11.86 -10.29 -4.93
CA LEU A 15 -10.47 -10.26 -4.46
C LEU A 15 -9.68 -9.06 -4.99
N GLN A 16 -9.95 -8.59 -6.22
CA GLN A 16 -9.32 -7.38 -6.78
C GLN A 16 -9.92 -6.09 -6.21
N VAL A 17 -11.22 -6.09 -5.90
CA VAL A 17 -11.94 -4.94 -5.34
C VAL A 17 -11.66 -4.78 -3.85
N SER A 18 -11.35 -5.86 -3.15
CA SER A 18 -10.69 -5.80 -1.85
C SER A 18 -9.24 -5.37 -2.10
N PRO A 19 -8.79 -4.18 -1.66
CA PRO A 19 -7.39 -3.77 -1.79
C PRO A 19 -6.56 -4.57 -0.75
N GLY A 20 -6.53 -5.88 -0.94
CA GLY A 20 -6.01 -6.86 -0.02
C GLY A 20 -4.59 -7.22 -0.41
N LEU A 21 -3.65 -6.57 0.30
CA LEU A 21 -2.49 -7.23 0.90
C LEU A 21 -1.12 -7.14 0.23
N SER A 22 -0.96 -6.55 -0.95
CA SER A 22 0.41 -6.28 -1.44
C SER A 22 0.47 -5.18 -2.50
N SER A 23 0.50 -3.91 -2.08
CA SER A 23 1.31 -2.98 -2.86
C SER A 23 1.74 -1.76 -2.05
N PRO A 24 3.05 -1.59 -1.77
CA PRO A 24 3.61 -0.33 -1.27
C PRO A 24 3.38 0.86 -2.23
N GLN A 25 2.70 0.65 -3.37
CA GLN A 25 2.33 1.67 -4.35
C GLN A 25 1.35 2.74 -3.82
N ARG A 26 0.57 2.47 -2.76
CA ARG A 26 -0.21 3.55 -2.11
C ARG A 26 0.64 4.44 -1.20
N ASP A 27 1.77 3.96 -0.67
CA ASP A 27 2.71 4.80 0.09
C ASP A 27 3.51 5.76 -0.78
N LEU A 28 3.77 5.36 -2.04
CA LEU A 28 4.31 6.23 -3.07
C LEU A 28 3.39 7.45 -3.34
N PHE A 29 2.08 7.37 -3.06
CA PHE A 29 1.15 8.47 -3.33
C PHE A 29 1.13 9.56 -2.26
N PHE A 30 1.43 9.25 -1.01
CA PHE A 30 1.50 10.23 0.08
C PHE A 30 2.93 10.74 0.30
N CYS A 31 3.93 9.88 0.15
CA CYS A 31 5.34 10.26 0.21
C CYS A 31 5.86 10.68 -1.18
N ARG A 32 5.17 11.65 -1.82
CA ARG A 32 5.36 12.07 -3.23
C ARG A 32 6.79 12.47 -3.61
N GLN A 33 7.67 12.72 -2.64
CA GLN A 33 9.04 13.17 -2.88
C GLN A 33 9.99 12.82 -1.73
N GLY A 34 9.63 11.83 -0.92
CA GLY A 34 10.40 11.41 0.26
C GLY A 34 10.63 9.91 0.29
N SER A 35 11.40 9.45 1.26
CA SER A 35 11.66 8.04 1.53
C SER A 35 10.90 7.57 2.77
N CYS A 36 10.34 6.37 2.70
CA CYS A 36 9.68 5.73 3.85
C CYS A 36 10.71 4.97 4.70
N HIS A 37 10.95 5.42 5.93
CA HIS A 37 11.83 4.77 6.89
C HIS A 37 11.04 4.11 8.02
N PHE A 38 11.52 3.00 8.57
CA PHE A 38 10.94 2.44 9.78
C PHE A 38 11.36 3.26 11.01
N GLY A 39 10.39 3.59 11.87
CA GLY A 39 10.65 4.35 13.08
C GLY A 39 10.92 5.83 12.81
N ARG A 40 12.07 6.35 13.26
CA ARG A 40 12.45 7.76 13.12
C ARG A 40 13.19 8.01 11.79
N CYS A 41 13.08 9.23 11.28
CA CYS A 41 13.86 9.66 10.12
C CYS A 41 15.36 9.72 10.47
N PRO A 42 16.23 9.46 9.49
CA PRO A 42 17.66 9.75 9.61
C PRO A 42 17.89 11.22 10.05
N PRO A 43 19.00 11.53 10.76
CA PRO A 43 19.22 12.85 11.34
C PRO A 43 19.36 13.98 10.30
N PHE A 44 19.66 13.63 9.05
CA PHE A 44 19.76 14.56 7.92
C PHE A 44 18.46 14.72 7.12
N LEU A 45 17.38 14.02 7.50
CA LEU A 45 16.06 14.10 6.87
C LEU A 45 15.01 14.56 7.89
N THR A 46 14.01 15.27 7.41
CA THR A 46 12.90 15.76 8.22
C THR A 46 11.67 14.87 8.07
N LYS A 47 10.92 14.69 9.18
CA LYS A 47 9.64 13.97 9.16
C LYS A 47 8.59 14.84 8.47
N VAL A 48 8.17 14.43 7.28
CA VAL A 48 7.15 15.14 6.49
C VAL A 48 5.79 14.44 6.52
N GLY A 49 5.74 13.17 6.95
CA GLY A 49 4.48 12.44 7.02
C GLY A 49 4.61 11.04 7.58
N ARG A 50 3.62 10.20 7.28
CA ARG A 50 3.61 8.77 7.62
C ARG A 50 3.38 7.96 6.35
N CYS A 51 4.02 6.80 6.29
CA CYS A 51 3.73 5.77 5.31
C CYS A 51 2.89 4.68 6.00
N PHE A 52 2.55 3.61 5.29
CA PHE A 52 1.67 2.55 5.75
C PHE A 52 2.32 1.77 6.90
N GLY A 53 1.51 1.45 7.90
CA GLY A 53 1.95 0.77 9.12
C GLY A 53 2.79 1.68 10.02
N PHE A 54 3.96 1.19 10.44
CA PHE A 54 4.86 1.86 11.40
C PHE A 54 6.02 2.60 10.71
N ARG A 55 5.85 2.97 9.44
CA ARG A 55 6.85 3.68 8.65
C ARG A 55 6.56 5.19 8.62
N THR A 56 7.62 5.97 8.66
CA THR A 56 7.58 7.44 8.63
C THR A 56 8.08 7.92 7.26
N CYS A 57 7.39 8.89 6.67
CA CYS A 57 7.84 9.55 5.43
C CYS A 57 8.83 10.66 5.79
N CYS A 58 10.03 10.60 5.20
CA CYS A 58 11.15 11.48 5.46
C CYS A 58 11.60 12.18 4.18
N LYS A 59 11.89 13.48 4.24
CA LYS A 59 12.42 14.28 3.13
C LYS A 59 13.46 15.27 3.63
#